data_AF-A0A946MF00-F1
#
_entry.id   AF-A0A946MF00-F1
#
_cell.length_a   1.000
_cell.length_b   1.000
_cell.length_c   1.000
_cell.angle_alpha   90.00
_cell.angle_beta   90.00
_cell.angle_gamma   90.00
#
_symmetry.space_group_name_H-M   'P 1'
#
loop_
_entity.id
_entity.type
_entity.pdbx_description
1 polymer ?
#
loop_
_entity_poly.entity_id
_entity_poly.type
_entity_poly.pdbx_seq_one_letter_code
_entity_poly.pdbx_strand_id
1 'polypeptide(L)' 'MADIQTIGGCQNCGSASLTCKYNFFGEGELQIHSWEHKCLDCGNRLTTAYRNDDEDIVFADEDVDHCPYCNRSPA' A
#
# COMPACT_ATOMS: atom_id res chain seq x y z
N MET A 1 4.89 13.19 2.51
CA MET A 1 3.61 13.44 1.79
C MET A 1 3.13 12.07 1.31
N ALA A 2 1.85 11.73 1.48
CA ALA A 2 1.36 10.42 1.03
C ALA A 2 1.22 10.44 -0.50
N ASP A 3 1.71 9.40 -1.16
CA ASP A 3 1.56 9.22 -2.60
C ASP A 3 0.25 8.46 -2.86
N ILE A 4 -0.67 9.07 -3.61
CA ILE A 4 -2.02 8.54 -3.83
C ILE A 4 -2.33 8.61 -5.32
N GLN A 5 -2.72 7.47 -5.91
CA GLN A 5 -3.15 7.40 -7.31
C GLN A 5 -4.46 6.63 -7.45
N THR A 6 -5.34 7.09 -8.33
CA THR A 6 -6.53 6.35 -8.73
C THR A 6 -6.13 5.32 -9.79
N ILE A 7 -6.30 4.03 -9.47
CA ILE A 7 -5.94 2.90 -10.34
C ILE A 7 -7.15 2.22 -10.97
N GLY A 8 -8.36 2.47 -10.43
CA GLY A 8 -9.60 1.87 -10.91
C GLY A 8 -9.65 0.34 -10.78
N GLY A 9 -10.64 -0.29 -11.43
CA GLY A 9 -10.76 -1.75 -11.46
C GLY A 9 -10.98 -2.40 -10.08
N CYS A 10 -11.85 -1.83 -9.25
CA CYS A 10 -12.17 -2.41 -7.94
C CYS A 10 -12.62 -3.87 -8.07
N GLN A 11 -11.88 -4.80 -7.46
CA GLN A 11 -12.18 -6.23 -7.54
C GLN A 11 -13.53 -6.61 -6.90
N ASN A 12 -14.06 -5.75 -6.02
CA ASN A 12 -15.33 -6.01 -5.34
C ASN A 12 -16.56 -5.49 -6.11
N CYS A 13 -16.45 -4.36 -6.82
CA CYS A 13 -17.61 -3.72 -7.48
C CYS A 13 -17.38 -3.24 -8.92
N GLY A 14 -16.17 -3.41 -9.47
CA GLY A 14 -15.80 -2.95 -10.81
C GLY A 14 -15.58 -1.45 -10.95
N SER A 15 -15.69 -0.66 -9.88
CA SER A 15 -15.56 0.79 -9.97
C SER A 15 -14.16 1.26 -10.40
N ALA A 16 -14.14 2.37 -11.14
CA ALA A 16 -12.95 3.15 -11.49
C ALA A 16 -12.41 4.01 -10.33
N SER A 17 -13.11 4.11 -9.19
CA SER A 17 -12.71 4.96 -8.05
C SER A 17 -11.78 4.28 -7.06
N LEU A 18 -11.22 3.12 -7.39
CA LEU A 18 -10.20 2.47 -6.55
C LEU A 18 -8.94 3.32 -6.52
N THR A 19 -8.53 3.72 -5.32
CA THR A 19 -7.25 4.40 -5.08
C THR A 19 -6.23 3.43 -4.50
N CYS A 20 -4.98 3.61 -4.88
CA CYS A 20 -3.80 3.01 -4.28
C CYS A 20 -3.00 4.12 -3.60
N LYS A 21 -2.76 3.95 -2.31
CA LYS A 21 -2.05 4.91 -1.45
C LYS A 21 -0.80 4.26 -0.87
N TYR A 22 0.31 4.97 -0.95
CA TYR A 22 1.56 4.66 -0.29
C TYR A 22 1.89 5.69 0.79
N ASN A 23 2.35 5.22 1.95
CA ASN A 23 3.03 6.08 2.92
C ASN A 23 4.31 5.41 3.39
N PHE A 24 5.38 6.19 3.40
CA PHE A 24 6.65 5.86 4.03
C PHE A 24 6.79 6.64 5.33
N PHE A 25 7.21 5.97 6.39
CA PHE A 25 7.68 6.59 7.63
C PHE A 25 9.06 6.04 7.97
N GLY A 26 10.04 6.93 8.10
CA GLY A 26 11.39 6.60 8.50
C GLY A 26 11.83 7.50 9.65
N GLU A 27 12.16 6.92 10.80
CA GLU A 27 12.71 7.66 11.94
C GLU A 27 13.87 6.85 12.56
N GLY A 28 15.08 7.39 12.48
CA GLY A 28 16.28 6.67 12.89
C GLY A 28 16.47 5.39 12.07
N GLU A 29 16.52 4.25 12.75
CA GLU A 29 16.61 2.92 12.15
C GLU A 29 15.24 2.29 11.82
N LEU A 30 14.13 2.87 12.28
CA LEU A 30 12.79 2.35 12.04
C LEU A 30 12.31 2.76 10.64
N GLN A 31 11.84 1.79 9.86
CA GLN A 31 11.28 1.97 8.52
C GLN A 31 9.92 1.29 8.43
N ILE A 32 8.93 2.03 7.93
CA ILE A 32 7.57 1.54 7.74
C ILE A 32 7.08 1.91 6.34
N HIS A 33 6.76 0.89 5.54
CA HIS A 33 6.16 1.03 4.21
C HIS A 33 4.70 0.57 4.30
N SER A 34 3.76 1.46 4.00
CA SER A 34 2.33 1.15 4.10
C SER A 34 1.62 1.36 2.78
N TRP A 35 0.86 0.35 2.38
CA TRP A 35 0.06 0.31 1.16
C TRP A 35 -1.42 0.17 1.49
N GLU A 36 -2.27 0.95 0.83
CA GLU A 36 -3.71 0.88 0.99
C GLU A 36 -4.41 0.92 -0.37
N HIS A 37 -5.31 -0.03 -0.61
CA HIS A 37 -6.32 0.06 -1.64
C HIS A 37 -7.65 0.49 -1.02
N LYS A 38 -8.27 1.55 -1.53
CA LYS A 38 -9.58 2.03 -1.05
C LYS A 38 -10.50 2.35 -2.21
N CYS A 39 -11.63 1.65 -2.29
CA CYS A 39 -12.68 1.97 -3.24
C CYS A 39 -13.62 3.02 -2.64
N LEU A 40 -13.80 4.14 -3.33
CA LEU A 40 -14.65 5.21 -2.84
C LEU A 40 -16.15 4.94 -3.04
N ASP A 41 -16.52 4.05 -3.96
CA ASP A 41 -17.93 3.73 -4.23
C ASP A 41 -18.49 2.61 -3.34
N CYS A 42 -17.76 1.50 -3.17
CA CYS A 42 -18.25 0.37 -2.37
C CYS A 42 -17.62 0.28 -0.97
N GLY A 43 -16.66 1.15 -0.66
CA GLY A 43 -15.98 1.18 0.64
C GLY A 43 -14.98 0.04 0.88
N ASN A 44 -14.79 -0.87 -0.08
CA ASN A 44 -13.83 -1.97 0.06
C ASN A 44 -12.41 -1.43 0.30
N ARG A 45 -11.70 -2.04 1.26
CA ARG A 45 -10.38 -1.60 1.70
C ARG A 45 -9.45 -2.78 1.94
N LEU A 46 -8.23 -2.69 1.40
CA LEU A 46 -7.11 -3.60 1.69
C LEU A 46 -5.95 -2.76 2.20
N THR A 47 -5.23 -3.25 3.20
CA THR A 47 -4.08 -2.53 3.77
C THR A 47 -3.00 -3.52 4.18
N THR A 48 -1.76 -3.23 3.79
CA THR A 48 -0.56 -3.98 4.20
C THR A 48 0.49 -2.97 4.66
N ALA A 49 1.17 -3.27 5.76
CA ALA A 49 2.28 -2.48 6.24
C ALA A 49 3.47 -3.40 6.51
N TYR A 50 4.62 -3.03 5.96
CA TYR A 50 5.91 -3.66 6.20
C TYR A 50 6.68 -2.79 7.16
N ARG A 51 7.18 -3.39 8.25
CA ARG A 51 8.03 -2.71 9.22
C ARG A 51 9.30 -3.51 9.39
N ASN A 52 10.43 -2.85 9.43
CA ASN A 52 11.71 -3.55 9.57
C ASN A 52 11.98 -4.07 10.99
N ASP A 53 11.21 -3.62 11.98
CA ASP A 53 11.26 -4.08 13.37
C ASP A 53 10.25 -5.21 13.68
N ASP A 54 9.48 -5.66 12.68
CA ASP A 54 8.51 -6.73 12.84
C ASP A 54 9.19 -8.10 12.69
N GLU A 55 9.19 -8.89 13.76
CA GLU A 55 9.87 -10.20 13.80
C GLU A 55 9.20 -11.25 12.89
N ASP A 56 7.94 -11.04 12.51
CA ASP A 56 7.20 -11.95 11.63
C ASP A 56 7.46 -11.65 10.13
N ILE A 57 8.16 -10.56 9.82
CA ILE A 57 8.45 -10.12 8.45
C ILE A 57 9.96 -10.13 8.21
N VAL A 58 10.40 -10.91 7.22
CA VAL A 58 11.77 -10.79 6.71
C VAL A 58 11.82 -9.61 5.75
N PHE A 59 12.00 -8.40 6.29
CA PHE A 59 11.88 -7.14 5.56
C PHE A 59 12.75 -7.07 4.29
N ALA A 60 13.91 -7.74 4.27
CA ALA A 60 14.81 -7.78 3.13
C ALA A 60 14.31 -8.65 1.96
N ASP A 61 13.40 -9.59 2.21
CA ASP A 61 12.82 -10.48 1.19
C ASP A 61 11.51 -9.91 0.60
N GLU A 62 10.94 -8.89 1.24
CA GLU A 62 9.69 -8.26 0.81
C GLU A 62 9.94 -7.13 -0.20
N ASP A 63 9.05 -7.02 -1.19
CA ASP A 63 9.06 -5.90 -2.13
C ASP A 63 8.30 -4.69 -1.56
N VAL A 64 8.86 -4.12 -0.49
CA VAL A 64 8.21 -3.08 0.33
C VAL A 64 7.93 -1.78 -0.45
N ASP A 65 8.64 -1.56 -1.55
CA ASP A 65 8.50 -0.42 -2.45
C ASP A 65 7.51 -0.66 -3.59
N HIS A 66 6.83 -1.81 -3.62
CA HIS A 66 5.74 -2.06 -4.57
C HIS A 66 4.45 -2.42 -3.83
N CYS A 67 3.33 -1.96 -4.38
CA CYS A 67 2.02 -2.30 -3.84
C CYS A 67 1.76 -3.79 -4.00
N PRO A 68 1.46 -4.54 -2.92
CA PRO A 68 1.22 -5.98 -3.00
C PRO A 68 -0.08 -6.36 -3.76
N TYR A 69 -0.90 -5.37 -4.12
CA TYR A 69 -2.19 -5.58 -4.77
C TYR A 69 -2.22 -5.21 -6.25
N CYS A 70 -1.37 -4.27 -6.68
CA CYS A 70 -1.33 -3.80 -8.07
C CYS A 70 0.09 -3.62 -8.63
N ASN A 71 1.12 -3.96 -7.86
CA ASN A 71 2.53 -3.90 -8.23
C ASN A 71 3.03 -2.50 -8.65
N ARG A 72 2.30 -1.45 -8.24
CA ARG A 72 2.66 -0.06 -8.45
C ARG A 72 3.78 0.34 -7.49
N SER A 73 4.78 1.06 -7.98
CA SER A 73 5.76 1.76 -7.14
C SER A 73 5.30 3.18 -6.78
N PRO A 74 5.81 3.78 -5.70
CA PRO A 74 5.65 5.21 -5.42
C PRO A 74 6.20 6.05 -6.59
N ALA A 75 5.62 7.23 -6.81
CA ALA A 75 6.06 8.18 -7.84
C ALA A 75 7.11 9.18 -7.32
#